data_AF-A0A1I2TS81-F1
#
_entry.id   AF-A0A1I2TS81-F1
#
_cell.length_a   1.000
_cell.length_b   1.000
_cell.length_c   1.000
_cell.angle_alpha   90.00
_cell.angle_beta   90.00
_cell.angle_gamma   90.00
#
_symmetry.space_group_name_H-M   'P 1'
#
loop_
_entity.id
_entity.type
_entity.pdbx_description
1 polymer ?
#
loop_
_entity_poly.entity_id
_entity_poly.type
_entity_poly.pdbx_seq_one_letter_code
_entity_poly.pdbx_strand_id
1 'polypeptide(L)'
;MTDPNRARSYLASQMIGGLRAGHDQFMFDLATVEREIGTGDPSEVLAVLGSGWTFRPGTDDGEVVFQRSISAEEATARLEG
;
A
#
# COMPACT_ATOMS: atom_id res chain seq x y z
N MET A 1 -11.40 -12.01 12.32
CA MET A 1 -11.34 -12.36 10.89
C MET A 1 -11.44 -11.03 10.15
N THR A 2 -10.31 -10.48 9.71
CA THR A 2 -10.30 -9.17 9.05
C THR A 2 -10.82 -9.34 7.63
N ASP A 3 -11.73 -8.46 7.22
CA ASP A 3 -12.28 -8.49 5.87
C ASP A 3 -11.21 -7.95 4.89
N PRO A 4 -10.74 -8.75 3.92
CA PRO A 4 -9.65 -8.34 3.01
C PRO A 4 -10.05 -7.17 2.10
N ASN A 5 -11.35 -6.96 1.83
CA ASN A 5 -11.81 -5.80 1.07
C ASN A 5 -11.69 -4.50 1.89
N ARG A 6 -12.02 -4.55 3.19
CA ARG A 6 -11.85 -3.42 4.11
C ARG A 6 -10.38 -2.98 4.20
N ALA A 7 -9.46 -3.95 4.24
CA ALA A 7 -8.03 -3.70 4.28
C ALA A 7 -7.51 -2.96 3.05
N ARG A 8 -7.92 -3.45 1.87
CA ARG A 8 -7.62 -2.84 0.59
C ARG A 8 -8.13 -1.40 0.55
N SER A 9 -9.39 -1.19 0.96
CA SER A 9 -9.97 0.14 0.99
C SER A 9 -9.24 1.09 1.95
N TYR A 10 -8.76 0.60 3.09
CA TYR A 10 -7.98 1.41 4.04
C TYR A 10 -6.67 1.90 3.42
N LEU A 11 -5.86 0.98 2.88
CA LEU A 11 -4.56 1.32 2.27
C LEU A 11 -4.72 2.17 1.02
N ALA A 12 -5.66 1.81 0.14
CA ALA A 12 -5.98 2.60 -1.04
C ALA A 12 -6.36 4.03 -0.66
N SER A 13 -7.18 4.23 0.36
CA SER A 13 -7.58 5.57 0.82
C SER A 13 -6.38 6.40 1.33
N GLN A 14 -5.49 5.81 2.12
CA GLN A 14 -4.28 6.48 2.61
C GLN A 14 -3.35 6.86 1.44
N MET A 15 -3.16 5.93 0.51
CA MET A 15 -2.26 6.12 -0.62
C MET A 15 -2.80 7.12 -1.64
N ILE A 16 -4.09 7.07 -1.98
CA ILE A 16 -4.76 8.05 -2.85
C ILE A 16 -4.63 9.46 -2.25
N GLY A 17 -4.83 9.60 -0.94
CA GLY A 17 -4.65 10.88 -0.25
C GLY A 17 -3.24 11.45 -0.43
N GLY A 18 -2.21 10.63 -0.21
CA GLY A 18 -0.83 11.09 -0.39
C GLY A 18 -0.43 11.28 -1.86
N LEU A 19 -0.92 10.46 -2.79
CA LEU A 19 -0.68 10.65 -4.23
C LEU A 19 -1.21 12.01 -4.69
N ARG A 20 -2.40 12.40 -4.24
CA ARG A 20 -2.99 13.73 -4.51
C ARG A 20 -2.20 14.87 -3.87
N ALA A 21 -1.48 14.60 -2.78
CA ALA A 21 -0.56 15.54 -2.15
C ALA A 21 0.85 15.54 -2.78
N GLY A 22 1.11 14.71 -3.79
CA GLY A 22 2.40 14.63 -4.49
C GLY A 22 3.41 13.69 -3.85
N HIS A 23 2.98 12.77 -3.00
CA HIS A 23 3.86 11.74 -2.43
C HIS A 23 4.01 10.54 -3.38
N ASP A 24 5.23 10.01 -3.42
CA ASP A 24 5.60 8.89 -4.29
C ASP A 24 5.93 7.60 -3.52
N GLN A 25 6.04 7.73 -2.19
CA GLN A 25 6.41 6.67 -1.27
C GLN A 25 5.47 6.67 -0.07
N PHE A 26 5.10 5.48 0.38
CA PHE A 26 4.19 5.27 1.51
C PHE A 26 4.80 4.24 2.45
N MET A 27 4.93 4.62 3.70
CA MET A 27 5.50 3.77 4.73
C MET A 27 4.39 3.26 5.63
N PHE A 28 4.38 1.96 5.86
CA PHE A 28 3.45 1.31 6.77
C PHE A 28 4.20 0.39 7.71
N ASP A 29 3.73 0.35 8.96
CA ASP A 29 4.11 -0.68 9.91
C ASP A 29 3.53 -2.03 9.49
N LEU A 30 4.36 -3.07 9.49
CA LEU A 30 4.04 -4.42 9.04
C LEU A 30 2.98 -5.05 9.95
N ALA A 31 3.01 -4.78 11.25
CA ALA A 31 1.98 -5.26 12.16
C ALA A 31 0.61 -4.64 11.86
N THR A 32 0.59 -3.39 11.39
CA THR A 32 -0.62 -2.71 10.90
C THR A 32 -1.09 -3.34 9.59
N VAL A 33 -0.17 -3.60 8.65
CA VAL A 33 -0.46 -4.32 7.40
C VAL A 33 -1.04 -5.71 7.69
N GLU A 34 -0.47 -6.45 8.62
CA GLU A 34 -0.95 -7.76 9.12
C GLU A 34 -2.34 -7.65 9.71
N ARG A 35 -2.58 -6.66 10.56
CA ARG A 35 -3.87 -6.47 11.22
C ARG A 35 -4.96 -6.13 10.22
N GLU A 36 -4.68 -5.21 9.30
CA GLU A 36 -5.65 -4.71 8.34
C GLU A 36 -5.85 -5.70 7.19
N ILE A 37 -4.80 -6.17 6.52
CA ILE A 37 -4.89 -7.07 5.34
C ILE A 37 -5.03 -8.53 5.72
N GLY A 38 -4.60 -8.92 6.92
CA GLY A 38 -4.57 -10.31 7.36
C GLY A 38 -3.33 -11.07 6.90
N THR A 39 -2.33 -10.36 6.34
CA THR A 39 -1.05 -10.93 5.91
C THR A 39 0.12 -10.06 6.31
N GLY A 40 1.19 -10.71 6.77
CA GLY A 40 2.48 -10.09 7.04
C GLY A 40 3.44 -10.19 5.88
N ASP A 41 2.94 -10.59 4.72
CA ASP A 41 3.73 -10.68 3.51
C ASP A 41 3.50 -9.44 2.63
N PRO A 42 4.52 -8.57 2.47
CA PRO A 42 4.44 -7.39 1.60
C PRO A 42 4.08 -7.68 0.14
N SER A 43 4.35 -8.91 -0.36
CA SER A 43 4.03 -9.26 -1.73
C SER A 43 2.53 -9.49 -1.95
N GLU A 44 1.80 -9.94 -0.92
CA GLU A 44 0.34 -10.00 -0.96
C GLU A 44 -0.27 -8.58 -0.96
N VAL A 45 0.39 -7.61 -0.32
CA VAL A 45 -0.01 -6.20 -0.41
C VAL A 45 0.16 -5.66 -1.83
N LEU A 46 1.23 -6.04 -2.54
CA LEU A 46 1.36 -5.67 -3.96
C LEU A 46 0.22 -6.23 -4.81
N ALA A 47 -0.26 -7.44 -4.52
CA ALA A 47 -1.41 -7.99 -5.22
C ALA A 47 -2.68 -7.13 -5.00
N VAL A 48 -2.81 -6.51 -3.82
CA VAL A 48 -3.88 -5.57 -3.49
C VAL A 48 -3.73 -4.23 -4.21
N LEU A 49 -2.50 -3.69 -4.27
CA LEU A 49 -2.20 -2.39 -4.88
C LEU A 49 -2.15 -2.44 -6.42
N GLY A 50 -1.96 -3.63 -6.99
CA GLY A 50 -1.82 -3.86 -8.41
C GLY A 50 -0.40 -3.61 -8.93
N SER A 51 -0.23 -3.75 -10.25
CA SER A 51 1.04 -3.48 -10.92
C SER A 51 1.41 -1.99 -10.86
N GLY A 52 2.71 -1.68 -10.87
CA GLY A 52 3.22 -0.31 -10.76
C GLY A 52 3.64 0.10 -9.36
N TRP A 53 3.70 -0.85 -8.43
CA TRP A 53 4.25 -0.66 -7.09
C TRP A 53 5.44 -1.59 -6.87
N THR A 54 6.42 -1.09 -6.15
CA THR A 54 7.51 -1.90 -5.58
C THR A 54 7.49 -1.72 -4.08
N PHE A 55 7.97 -2.72 -3.34
CA PHE A 55 8.18 -2.58 -1.91
C PHE A 55 9.65 -2.76 -1.56
N ARG A 56 10.05 -2.17 -0.44
CA ARG A 56 11.33 -2.42 0.21
C ARG A 56 11.14 -2.42 1.72
N PRO A 57 11.99 -3.14 2.48
CA PRO A 57 12.05 -2.96 3.93
C PRO A 57 12.29 -1.47 4.25
N GLY A 58 11.60 -0.99 5.29
CA GLY A 58 11.83 0.33 5.87
C GLY A 58 13.16 0.41 6.58
N THR A 59 13.47 1.58 7.12
CA THR A 59 14.69 1.80 7.91
C THR A 59 14.57 1.24 9.32
N ASP A 60 13.35 1.11 9.83
CA ASP A 60 13.05 0.55 11.14
C ASP A 60 12.53 -0.89 11.03
N ASP A 61 12.80 -1.67 12.08
CA ASP A 61 12.33 -3.06 12.20
C ASP A 61 10.81 -3.11 12.12
N GLY A 62 10.31 -3.88 11.15
CA GLY A 62 8.87 -4.03 10.94
C GLY A 62 8.22 -2.95 10.09
N GLU A 63 8.96 -2.07 9.41
CA GLU A 63 8.37 -1.16 8.43
C GLU A 63 8.51 -1.68 6.99
N VAL A 64 7.51 -1.35 6.16
CA VAL A 64 7.55 -1.57 4.71
C VAL A 64 7.25 -0.27 3.98
N VAL A 65 8.06 0.02 2.96
CA VAL A 65 7.87 1.19 2.09
C VAL A 65 7.40 0.72 0.73
N PHE A 66 6.23 1.20 0.31
CA PHE A 66 5.72 1.06 -1.05
C PHE A 66 6.06 2.29 -1.87
N GLN A 67 6.60 2.08 -3.06
CA GLN A 67 6.98 3.13 -3.99
C GLN A 67 6.31 2.91 -5.34
N ARG A 68 5.76 3.97 -5.93
CA ARG A 68 5.21 3.90 -7.29
C ARG A 68 6.33 3.83 -8.34
N SER A 69 6.15 2.98 -9.34
CA SER A 69 6.97 2.92 -10.56
C SER A 69 6.24 3.46 -11.80
N ILE A 70 5.00 3.93 -11.60
CA ILE A 70 4.10 4.53 -12.59
C ILE A 70 3.72 5.95 -12.17
N SER A 71 3.02 6.70 -13.03
CA SER A 71 2.55 8.06 -12.69
C SER A 71 1.53 8.06 -11.55
N ALA A 72 1.42 9.19 -10.83
CA ALA A 72 0.47 9.32 -9.73
C ALA A 72 -1.00 9.18 -10.19
N GLU A 73 -1.32 9.65 -11.39
CA GLU A 73 -2.65 9.48 -12.02
C GLU A 73 -2.95 7.99 -12.25
N GLU A 74 -2.00 7.25 -12.83
CA GLU A 74 -2.16 5.83 -13.13
C GLU A 74 -2.20 4.96 -11.86
N ALA A 75 -1.46 5.36 -10.82
CA ALA A 75 -1.50 4.74 -9.50
C ALA A 75 -2.84 4.98 -8.80
N THR A 76 -3.36 6.20 -8.85
CA THR A 76 -4.66 6.58 -8.28
C THR A 76 -5.79 5.79 -8.97
N ALA A 77 -5.79 5.75 -10.30
CA ALA A 77 -6.81 5.03 -11.08
C ALA A 77 -6.88 3.53 -10.75
N ARG A 78 -5.73 2.89 -10.44
CA ARG A 78 -5.69 1.48 -10.02
C ARG A 78 -6.21 1.24 -8.61
N LEU A 79 -6.01 2.21 -7.71
CA LEU A 79 -6.48 2.13 -6.33
C LEU A 79 -7.98 2.43 -6.21
N GLU A 80 -8.54 3.22 -7.14
CA GLU A 80 -9.97 3.55 -7.22
C GLU A 80 -10.81 2.49 -7.96
N GLY A 81 -10.17 1.62 -8.76
CA GLY A 81 -10.80 0.53 -9.53
C GLY A 81 -10.93 -0.79 -8.76
#